data_AF-A0A972WAL2-F1
#
_entry.id   AF-A0A972WAL2-F1
#
_cell.length_a   1.000
_cell.length_b   1.000
_cell.length_c   1.000
_cell.angle_alpha   90.00
_cell.angle_beta   90.00
_cell.angle_gamma   90.00
#
_symmetry.space_group_name_H-M   'P 1'
#
loop_
_entity.id
_entity.type
_entity.pdbx_description
1 polymer ?
#
loop_
_entity_poly.entity_id
_entity_poly.type
_entity_poly.pdbx_seq_one_letter_code
_entity_poly.pdbx_strand_id
1 'polypeptide(L)'
;MRTYALIPIAVLICIVTNAAKAADTLAPEKLIHRHEFDELEWSANGQRLAVVVTEPVTEDGPAKNIWLYESEVDQFRQITWSGPSNRRPRWSPDGKILAFLSTRDDEKTQLYALFMNGGEPQPLAKGMGDIVDFEWSPNGKSIAFTSADTDPDQESEEKNSKDDEVVVSESNRPVRLRMVDIASGKTASLTDSTWRVSAFTWRPDGNSLIVSATDNLSLELLTDRLFIISDDGKNMSELARPDGPVSKLSVSSDGRFLAYIGSSDGGPIPHGMYLQPLDGGELRRLTGQTADRMITDYTWADDGGLWTLAVNGFGDYLAHVAIDGTVRQQPSFPGQSITAFDVAGPATAFIGQNSVDPQELWIRDAAGTRQISKLNNDFPALVEPMLIRFSAEDGFEIEAALFEPVSIVKPKTGWKTVLLIHGGPTGRWSNSINDWAQVLAAHGFAVLAPN
;
A
#
# COMPACT_ATOMS: atom_id res chain seq x y z
N MET A 1 26.02 74.55 -34.43
CA MET A 1 26.47 74.21 -33.07
C MET A 1 26.18 72.74 -32.84
N ARG A 2 27.23 71.93 -32.68
CA ARG A 2 27.15 70.52 -32.28
C ARG A 2 26.90 70.45 -30.77
N THR A 3 25.97 69.62 -30.34
CA THR A 3 25.86 69.22 -28.93
C THR A 3 25.66 67.71 -28.85
N TYR A 4 26.33 67.14 -27.86
CA TYR A 4 26.72 65.74 -27.73
C TYR A 4 25.60 64.84 -27.19
N ALA A 5 25.80 63.55 -27.44
CA ALA A 5 25.03 62.40 -26.95
C ALA A 5 24.91 62.32 -25.42
N LEU A 6 23.93 61.53 -24.95
CA LEU A 6 24.06 60.63 -23.80
C LEU A 6 22.91 59.59 -23.81
N ILE A 7 23.29 58.32 -23.94
CA ILE A 7 22.48 57.13 -23.70
C ILE A 7 22.58 56.79 -22.20
N PRO A 8 21.48 56.50 -21.48
CA PRO A 8 21.54 55.71 -20.25
C PRO A 8 21.02 54.28 -20.54
N ILE A 9 21.89 53.28 -20.68
CA ILE A 9 22.29 52.31 -19.64
C ILE A 9 21.13 51.90 -18.72
N ALA A 10 20.69 50.65 -18.93
CA ALA A 10 19.77 49.93 -18.08
C ALA A 10 20.34 49.73 -16.66
N VAL A 11 19.47 49.88 -15.66
CA VAL A 11 19.66 49.25 -14.35
C VAL A 11 18.41 48.43 -14.07
N LEU A 12 18.58 47.12 -14.19
CA LEU A 12 17.70 46.07 -13.71
C LEU A 12 17.70 46.16 -12.16
N ILE A 13 16.65 46.74 -11.57
CA ILE A 13 16.47 46.71 -10.11
C ILE A 13 15.53 45.55 -9.79
N CYS A 14 16.11 44.60 -9.05
CA CYS A 14 15.54 43.39 -8.52
C CYS A 14 14.10 43.55 -7.98
N ILE A 15 13.22 42.70 -8.50
CA ILE A 15 12.03 42.23 -7.76
C ILE A 15 12.54 41.26 -6.71
N VAL A 16 12.79 41.73 -5.50
CA VAL A 16 12.88 40.88 -4.31
C VAL A 16 12.12 41.56 -3.19
N THR A 17 10.82 41.29 -3.08
CA THR A 17 10.08 41.45 -1.84
C THR A 17 8.86 40.50 -1.87
N ASN A 18 9.08 39.24 -1.50
CA ASN A 18 8.06 38.42 -0.79
C ASN A 18 8.59 37.04 -0.32
N ALA A 19 9.79 37.01 0.28
CA ALA A 19 10.26 35.82 1.02
C ALA A 19 10.85 36.20 2.39
N ALA A 20 10.32 37.27 2.99
CA ALA A 20 10.67 37.71 4.33
C ALA A 20 9.42 37.81 5.20
N LYS A 21 8.60 36.76 5.19
CA LYS A 21 7.88 36.34 6.38
C LYS A 21 8.63 35.09 6.83
N ALA A 22 9.61 35.31 7.70
CA ALA A 22 10.34 34.21 8.32
C ALA A 22 9.30 33.26 8.91
N ALA A 23 9.29 32.08 8.30
CA ALA A 23 8.73 30.86 8.80
C ALA A 23 8.81 30.82 10.33
N ASP A 24 7.69 30.50 10.99
CA ASP A 24 7.80 29.58 12.12
C ASP A 24 8.70 28.45 11.61
N THR A 25 9.90 28.29 12.17
CA THR A 25 10.77 27.14 11.86
C THR A 25 9.89 25.90 11.83
N LEU A 26 9.84 25.22 10.67
CA LEU A 26 8.95 24.09 10.44
C LEU A 26 9.13 23.08 11.58
N ALA A 27 8.10 22.98 12.42
CA ALA A 27 8.12 22.16 13.61
C ALA A 27 7.70 20.72 13.22
N PRO A 28 8.32 19.66 13.80
CA PRO A 28 7.95 18.28 13.50
C PRO A 28 6.45 18.00 13.64
N GLU A 29 5.79 18.65 14.60
CA GLU A 29 4.36 18.50 14.88
C GLU A 29 3.48 18.93 13.70
N LYS A 30 3.92 19.93 12.91
CA LYS A 30 3.18 20.38 11.71
C LYS A 30 3.25 19.36 10.57
N LEU A 31 4.29 18.53 10.53
CA LEU A 31 4.49 17.55 9.47
C LEU A 31 3.68 16.28 9.70
N ILE A 32 3.60 15.81 10.94
CA ILE A 32 2.86 14.60 11.31
C ILE A 32 1.34 14.83 11.40
N HIS A 33 0.90 16.10 11.44
CA HIS A 33 -0.52 16.46 11.46
C HIS A 33 -1.10 16.49 10.04
N ARG A 34 -1.19 15.31 9.40
CA ARG A 34 -1.75 15.10 8.06
C ARG A 34 -2.59 13.83 8.01
N HIS A 35 -3.54 13.79 7.09
CA HIS A 35 -4.21 12.55 6.72
C HIS A 35 -3.29 11.72 5.83
N GLU A 36 -3.22 10.43 6.09
CA GLU A 36 -2.55 9.46 5.22
C GLU A 36 -3.57 8.52 4.59
N PHE A 37 -3.24 7.96 3.44
CA PHE A 37 -4.11 7.07 2.68
C PHE A 37 -3.39 5.73 2.50
N ASP A 38 -4.08 4.64 2.85
CA ASP A 38 -3.46 3.31 2.87
C ASP A 38 -3.87 2.46 1.66
N GLU A 39 -5.15 2.13 1.59
CA GLU A 39 -5.70 1.11 0.68
C GLU A 39 -6.96 1.65 0.00
N LEU A 40 -7.19 1.23 -1.25
CA LEU A 40 -8.38 1.59 -2.01
C LEU A 40 -8.89 0.41 -2.84
N GLU A 41 -10.21 0.29 -2.99
CA GLU A 41 -10.86 -0.82 -3.68
C GLU A 41 -12.16 -0.37 -4.36
N TRP A 42 -12.21 -0.53 -5.69
CA TRP A 42 -13.41 -0.33 -6.48
C TRP A 42 -14.42 -1.45 -6.23
N SER A 43 -15.68 -1.08 -6.12
CA SER A 43 -16.78 -2.03 -6.32
C SER A 43 -16.74 -2.57 -7.74
N ALA A 44 -17.14 -3.83 -7.96
CA ALA A 44 -17.09 -4.50 -9.26
C ALA A 44 -17.77 -3.74 -10.41
N ASN A 45 -18.75 -2.88 -10.13
CA ASN A 45 -19.44 -2.06 -11.14
C ASN A 45 -18.79 -0.69 -11.40
N GLY A 46 -17.69 -0.35 -10.71
CA GLY A 46 -16.98 0.92 -10.83
C GLY A 46 -17.74 2.16 -10.32
N GLN A 47 -18.83 1.99 -9.58
CA GLN A 47 -19.64 3.12 -9.10
C GLN A 47 -19.16 3.66 -7.75
N ARG A 48 -18.52 2.80 -6.94
CA ARG A 48 -18.07 3.12 -5.60
C ARG A 48 -16.61 2.72 -5.41
N LEU A 49 -15.87 3.57 -4.72
CA LEU A 49 -14.49 3.31 -4.33
C LEU A 49 -14.38 3.47 -2.82
N ALA A 50 -14.05 2.39 -2.12
CA ALA A 50 -13.75 2.43 -0.69
C ALA A 50 -12.26 2.78 -0.52
N VAL A 51 -11.96 3.65 0.44
CA VAL A 51 -10.60 4.15 0.69
C VAL A 51 -10.35 4.20 2.19
N VAL A 52 -9.22 3.66 2.64
CA VAL A 52 -8.79 3.77 4.05
C VAL A 52 -7.99 5.06 4.23
N VAL A 53 -8.46 5.90 5.14
CA VAL A 53 -7.84 7.16 5.53
C VAL A 53 -7.40 7.04 7.00
N THR A 54 -6.13 7.29 7.25
CA THR A 54 -5.56 7.44 8.58
C THR A 54 -5.64 8.91 8.97
N GLU A 55 -6.30 9.20 10.08
CA GLU A 55 -6.44 10.53 10.65
C GLU A 55 -5.08 11.05 11.17
N PRO A 56 -4.88 12.39 11.22
CA PRO A 56 -3.72 12.99 11.87
C PRO A 56 -3.47 12.41 13.27
N VAL A 57 -2.21 12.25 13.63
CA VAL A 57 -1.82 11.69 14.93
C VAL A 57 -2.34 12.58 16.07
N THR A 58 -3.02 11.95 17.03
CA THR A 58 -3.48 12.57 18.28
C THR A 58 -2.84 11.91 19.49
N GLU A 59 -3.12 12.38 20.71
CA GLU A 59 -2.66 11.75 21.95
C GLU A 59 -3.15 10.30 22.09
N ASP A 60 -4.33 9.98 21.55
CA ASP A 60 -4.92 8.63 21.55
C ASP A 60 -4.38 7.74 20.41
N GLY A 61 -3.44 8.26 19.62
CA GLY A 61 -2.95 7.64 18.38
C GLY A 61 -3.78 8.02 17.14
N PRO A 62 -3.35 7.60 15.93
CA PRO A 62 -4.08 7.86 14.70
C PRO A 62 -5.23 6.88 14.52
N ALA A 63 -6.44 7.38 14.29
CA ALA A 63 -7.58 6.55 13.94
C ALA A 63 -7.58 6.21 12.45
N LYS A 64 -8.01 5.00 12.07
CA LYS A 64 -8.22 4.63 10.66
C LYS A 64 -9.70 4.49 10.36
N ASN A 65 -10.15 5.17 9.30
CA ASN A 65 -11.53 5.20 8.88
C ASN A 65 -11.67 4.87 7.39
N ILE A 66 -12.80 4.29 7.02
CA ILE A 66 -13.15 4.03 5.63
C ILE A 66 -13.96 5.22 5.12
N TRP A 67 -13.53 5.73 3.98
CA TRP A 67 -14.18 6.74 3.18
C TRP A 67 -14.69 6.13 1.87
N LEU A 68 -15.73 6.72 1.31
CA LEU A 68 -16.41 6.28 0.11
C LEU A 68 -16.39 7.41 -0.92
N TYR A 69 -15.86 7.12 -2.10
CA TYR A 69 -16.09 7.93 -3.29
C TYR A 69 -17.22 7.31 -4.12
N GLU A 70 -18.22 8.13 -4.47
CA GLU A 70 -19.36 7.76 -5.31
C GLU A 70 -19.28 8.49 -6.64
N SER A 71 -19.06 7.74 -7.73
CA SER A 71 -18.71 8.32 -9.04
C SER A 71 -19.88 9.03 -9.73
N GLU A 72 -21.13 8.63 -9.46
CA GLU A 72 -22.32 9.25 -10.06
C GLU A 72 -22.57 10.68 -9.58
N VAL A 73 -22.19 10.97 -8.34
CA VAL A 73 -22.41 12.28 -7.68
C VAL A 73 -21.10 13.04 -7.40
N ASP A 74 -19.96 12.46 -7.80
CA ASP A 74 -18.60 13.00 -7.57
C ASP A 74 -18.39 13.41 -6.09
N GLN A 75 -18.78 12.52 -5.18
CA GLN A 75 -18.74 12.79 -3.74
C GLN A 75 -17.78 11.85 -3.02
N PHE A 76 -16.87 12.42 -2.22
CA PHE A 76 -15.99 11.69 -1.31
C PHE A 76 -16.36 12.00 0.13
N ARG A 77 -16.71 10.97 0.93
CA ARG A 77 -17.19 11.14 2.30
C ARG A 77 -16.81 9.97 3.20
N GLN A 78 -16.58 10.25 4.48
CA GLN A 78 -16.39 9.23 5.50
C GLN A 78 -17.66 8.38 5.70
N ILE A 79 -17.47 7.07 5.95
CA ILE A 79 -18.57 6.12 6.21
C ILE A 79 -18.40 5.30 7.49
N THR A 80 -17.27 5.42 8.18
CA THR A 80 -17.04 4.81 9.51
C THR A 80 -16.41 5.83 10.46
N TRP A 81 -16.78 5.78 11.75
CA TRP A 81 -16.28 6.71 12.78
C TRP A 81 -15.85 6.04 14.09
N SER A 82 -16.29 4.81 14.35
CA SER A 82 -16.08 4.10 15.62
C SER A 82 -14.96 3.08 15.50
N GLY A 83 -14.24 2.89 16.61
CA GLY A 83 -13.07 2.01 16.70
C GLY A 83 -11.80 2.70 16.19
N PRO A 84 -10.65 2.52 16.86
CA PRO A 84 -9.40 3.17 16.46
C PRO A 84 -8.89 2.65 15.10
N SER A 85 -9.36 1.50 14.62
CA SER A 85 -8.97 0.96 13.32
C SER A 85 -10.16 0.40 12.55
N ASN A 86 -10.40 0.93 11.35
CA ASN A 86 -11.27 0.37 10.32
C ASN A 86 -10.45 0.28 9.02
N ARG A 87 -10.23 -0.93 8.50
CA ARG A 87 -9.31 -1.18 7.38
C ARG A 87 -9.74 -2.38 6.53
N ARG A 88 -9.02 -2.66 5.43
CA ARG A 88 -9.27 -3.79 4.53
C ARG A 88 -10.73 -3.83 4.02
N PRO A 89 -11.24 -2.74 3.42
CA PRO A 89 -12.57 -2.78 2.78
C PRO A 89 -12.59 -3.81 1.65
N ARG A 90 -13.61 -4.67 1.62
CA ARG A 90 -13.89 -5.60 0.51
C ARG A 90 -15.37 -5.59 0.14
N TRP A 91 -15.68 -5.26 -1.10
CA TRP A 91 -17.04 -5.29 -1.62
C TRP A 91 -17.56 -6.72 -1.75
N SER A 92 -18.83 -6.95 -1.38
CA SER A 92 -19.54 -8.14 -1.82
C SER A 92 -19.59 -8.17 -3.36
N PRO A 93 -19.62 -9.36 -4.01
CA PRO A 93 -19.66 -9.45 -5.47
C PRO A 93 -20.82 -8.69 -6.12
N ASP A 94 -21.92 -8.46 -5.38
CA ASP A 94 -23.06 -7.68 -5.84
C ASP A 94 -23.01 -6.17 -5.48
N GLY A 95 -21.95 -5.71 -4.81
CA GLY A 95 -21.71 -4.33 -4.42
C GLY A 95 -22.63 -3.75 -3.35
N LYS A 96 -23.45 -4.60 -2.69
CA LYS A 96 -24.44 -4.13 -1.69
C LYS A 96 -23.90 -4.07 -0.27
N ILE A 97 -22.82 -4.80 0.01
CA ILE A 97 -22.24 -4.91 1.35
C ILE A 97 -20.76 -4.57 1.23
N LEU A 98 -20.26 -3.74 2.14
CA LEU A 98 -18.84 -3.52 2.34
C LEU A 98 -18.42 -4.24 3.61
N ALA A 99 -17.65 -5.32 3.47
CA ALA A 99 -17.02 -5.96 4.62
C ALA A 99 -15.68 -5.27 4.92
N PHE A 100 -15.27 -5.29 6.18
CA PHE A 100 -14.01 -4.68 6.62
C PHE A 100 -13.57 -5.20 8.00
N LEU A 101 -12.30 -4.99 8.32
CA LEU A 101 -11.72 -5.34 9.62
C LEU A 101 -11.80 -4.15 10.59
N SER A 102 -12.19 -4.40 11.84
CA SER A 102 -12.35 -3.35 12.84
C SER A 102 -12.06 -3.79 14.27
N THR A 103 -11.55 -2.85 15.07
CA THR A 103 -11.34 -2.96 16.53
C THR A 103 -12.38 -2.13 17.31
N ARG A 104 -13.60 -1.99 16.78
CA ARG A 104 -14.64 -1.11 17.34
C ARG A 104 -15.30 -1.59 18.63
N ASP A 105 -15.49 -2.90 18.78
CA ASP A 105 -16.21 -3.50 19.91
C ASP A 105 -15.28 -4.32 20.83
N ASP A 106 -14.03 -4.53 20.40
CA ASP A 106 -13.06 -5.44 21.01
C ASP A 106 -11.64 -4.89 20.74
N GLU A 107 -10.69 -5.18 21.63
CA GLU A 107 -9.26 -4.92 21.39
C GLU A 107 -8.76 -5.75 20.20
N LYS A 108 -9.33 -6.94 19.99
CA LYS A 108 -9.03 -7.81 18.85
C LYS A 108 -9.68 -7.30 17.58
N THR A 109 -8.97 -7.44 16.46
CA THR A 109 -9.51 -7.16 15.12
C THR A 109 -10.56 -8.20 14.74
N GLN A 110 -11.78 -7.78 14.46
CA GLN A 110 -12.88 -8.65 14.02
C GLN A 110 -13.47 -8.20 12.67
N LEU A 111 -14.28 -9.05 12.04
CA LEU A 111 -14.86 -8.84 10.72
C LEU A 111 -16.25 -8.22 10.85
N TYR A 112 -16.47 -7.10 10.15
CA TYR A 112 -17.73 -6.37 10.12
C TYR A 112 -18.25 -6.21 8.69
N ALA A 113 -19.54 -5.96 8.57
CA ALA A 113 -20.24 -5.64 7.33
C ALA A 113 -21.04 -4.34 7.49
N LEU A 114 -20.90 -3.45 6.52
CA LEU A 114 -21.74 -2.26 6.35
C LEU A 114 -22.62 -2.44 5.13
N PHE A 115 -23.94 -2.39 5.32
CA PHE A 115 -24.91 -2.48 4.23
C PHE A 115 -25.11 -1.10 3.57
N MET A 116 -25.05 -1.06 2.24
CA MET A 116 -25.11 0.20 1.49
C MET A 116 -26.51 0.82 1.41
N ASN A 117 -27.54 0.11 1.86
CA ASN A 117 -28.88 0.66 2.04
C ASN A 117 -29.04 1.40 3.39
N GLY A 118 -27.97 1.49 4.19
CA GLY A 118 -27.93 2.20 5.46
C GLY A 118 -27.94 1.27 6.67
N GLY A 119 -27.71 1.85 7.84
CA GLY A 119 -27.55 1.15 9.11
C GLY A 119 -26.11 1.22 9.64
N GLU A 120 -25.92 0.74 10.86
CA GLU A 120 -24.60 0.66 11.49
C GLU A 120 -23.90 -0.64 11.10
N PRO A 121 -22.56 -0.64 11.01
CA PRO A 121 -21.82 -1.86 10.71
C PRO A 121 -22.11 -2.98 11.72
N GLN A 122 -22.34 -4.17 11.22
CA GLN A 122 -22.68 -5.36 11.99
C GLN A 122 -21.52 -6.35 11.98
N PRO A 123 -21.24 -7.03 13.10
CA PRO A 123 -20.23 -8.07 13.15
C PRO A 123 -20.66 -9.32 12.37
N LEU A 124 -19.75 -9.90 11.59
CA LEU A 124 -19.98 -11.15 10.87
C LEU A 124 -19.35 -12.36 11.58
N ALA A 125 -18.20 -12.17 12.23
CA ALA A 125 -17.53 -13.19 13.03
C ALA A 125 -17.03 -12.55 14.33
N LYS A 126 -17.39 -13.15 15.47
CA LYS A 126 -16.97 -12.72 16.82
C LYS A 126 -16.33 -13.87 17.59
N GLY A 127 -15.57 -13.53 18.62
CA GLY A 127 -14.99 -14.49 19.56
C GLY A 127 -13.82 -15.27 18.96
N MET A 128 -13.25 -14.79 17.85
CA MET A 128 -12.05 -15.33 17.24
C MET A 128 -10.83 -14.56 17.75
N GLY A 129 -9.64 -15.15 17.60
CA GLY A 129 -8.39 -14.39 17.66
C GLY A 129 -8.36 -13.32 16.57
N ASP A 130 -7.33 -12.48 16.56
CA ASP A 130 -7.20 -11.42 15.56
C ASP A 130 -7.38 -11.94 14.14
N ILE A 131 -8.38 -11.36 13.45
CA ILE A 131 -8.59 -11.60 12.03
C ILE A 131 -7.57 -10.77 11.25
N VAL A 132 -6.81 -11.45 10.39
CA VAL A 132 -5.66 -10.87 9.68
C VAL A 132 -6.07 -10.42 8.28
N ASP A 133 -6.73 -11.29 7.52
CA ASP A 133 -7.19 -11.01 6.15
C ASP A 133 -8.51 -11.74 5.84
N PHE A 134 -9.21 -11.31 4.80
CA PHE A 134 -10.46 -11.96 4.36
C PHE A 134 -10.79 -11.72 2.88
N GLU A 135 -11.55 -12.64 2.28
CA GLU A 135 -12.11 -12.50 0.93
C GLU A 135 -13.53 -13.08 0.85
N TRP A 136 -14.40 -12.39 0.11
CA TRP A 136 -15.72 -12.91 -0.25
C TRP A 136 -15.59 -14.13 -1.16
N SER A 137 -16.45 -15.13 -0.95
CA SER A 137 -16.64 -16.17 -1.96
C SER A 137 -17.17 -15.52 -3.26
N PRO A 138 -16.85 -16.06 -4.45
CA PRO A 138 -17.32 -15.49 -5.72
C PRO A 138 -18.85 -15.37 -5.84
N ASN A 139 -19.58 -16.22 -5.09
CA ASN A 139 -21.04 -16.20 -5.03
C ASN A 139 -21.63 -15.29 -3.93
N GLY A 140 -20.80 -14.65 -3.11
CA GLY A 140 -21.20 -13.72 -2.05
C GLY A 140 -21.91 -14.35 -0.84
N LYS A 141 -21.99 -15.68 -0.74
CA LYS A 141 -22.69 -16.37 0.36
C LYS A 141 -21.83 -16.58 1.59
N SER A 142 -20.51 -16.55 1.44
CA SER A 142 -19.55 -16.81 2.50
C SER A 142 -18.38 -15.84 2.41
N ILE A 143 -17.65 -15.70 3.51
CA ILE A 143 -16.35 -15.05 3.55
C ILE A 143 -15.33 -16.05 4.09
N ALA A 144 -14.24 -16.25 3.36
CA ALA A 144 -13.05 -16.91 3.87
C ALA A 144 -12.19 -15.87 4.58
N PHE A 145 -11.59 -16.21 5.71
CA PHE A 145 -10.76 -15.30 6.48
C PHE A 145 -9.67 -16.06 7.23
N THR A 146 -8.57 -15.37 7.50
CA THR A 146 -7.51 -15.88 8.36
C THR A 146 -7.61 -15.28 9.74
N SER A 147 -7.43 -16.10 10.78
CA SER A 147 -7.32 -15.58 12.14
C SER A 147 -6.35 -16.38 13.00
N ALA A 148 -5.76 -15.73 13.98
CA ALA A 148 -4.93 -16.40 14.97
C ALA A 148 -5.77 -17.39 15.80
N ASP A 149 -5.17 -18.51 16.19
CA ASP A 149 -5.74 -19.36 17.24
C ASP A 149 -5.85 -18.59 18.56
N THR A 150 -6.91 -18.86 19.32
CA THR A 150 -7.09 -18.34 20.68
C THR A 150 -6.57 -19.36 21.68
N ASP A 151 -5.66 -18.96 22.56
CA ASP A 151 -5.25 -19.76 23.72
C ASP A 151 -5.59 -18.97 25.00
N PRO A 152 -6.67 -19.33 25.72
CA PRO A 152 -7.10 -18.62 26.93
C PRO A 152 -6.07 -18.65 28.06
N ASP A 153 -5.28 -19.73 28.16
CA ASP A 153 -4.30 -19.88 29.23
C ASP A 153 -3.11 -18.93 28.96
N GLN A 154 -2.64 -18.87 27.72
CA GLN A 154 -1.62 -17.89 27.30
C GLN A 154 -2.11 -16.44 27.38
N GLU A 155 -3.36 -16.15 26.99
CA GLU A 155 -3.93 -14.80 27.14
C GLU A 155 -3.98 -14.34 28.60
N SER A 156 -4.13 -15.29 29.54
CA SER A 156 -4.10 -15.01 30.97
C SER A 156 -2.67 -14.77 31.48
N GLU A 157 -1.68 -15.50 30.97
CA GLU A 157 -0.27 -15.34 31.33
C GLU A 157 0.29 -14.02 30.80
N GLU A 158 0.01 -13.66 29.54
CA GLU A 158 0.40 -12.38 28.94
C GLU A 158 -0.18 -11.18 29.73
N LYS A 159 -1.45 -11.24 30.11
CA LYS A 159 -2.09 -10.18 30.91
C LYS A 159 -1.54 -10.06 32.34
N ASN A 160 -0.99 -11.14 32.89
CA ASN A 160 -0.45 -11.18 34.24
C ASN A 160 1.09 -11.01 34.29
N SER A 161 1.75 -11.09 33.14
CA SER A 161 3.17 -10.81 32.97
C SER A 161 3.44 -9.32 33.24
N LYS A 162 4.50 -9.05 34.02
CA LYS A 162 5.09 -7.71 34.17
C LYS A 162 6.40 -7.58 33.37
N ASP A 163 6.67 -8.55 32.52
CA ASP A 163 7.90 -8.59 31.73
C ASP A 163 7.65 -7.85 30.42
N ASP A 164 8.46 -6.81 30.17
CA ASP A 164 8.40 -6.00 28.94
C ASP A 164 9.02 -6.73 27.73
N GLU A 165 9.52 -7.95 27.91
CA GLU A 165 10.23 -8.73 26.91
C GLU A 165 9.32 -9.83 26.34
N VAL A 166 8.76 -9.58 25.15
CA VAL A 166 8.16 -10.63 24.32
C VAL A 166 9.21 -11.07 23.30
N VAL A 167 9.65 -12.32 23.39
CA VAL A 167 10.54 -12.90 22.37
C VAL A 167 9.73 -13.08 21.09
N VAL A 168 9.93 -12.17 20.13
CA VAL A 168 9.15 -12.05 18.88
C VAL A 168 9.21 -13.33 18.01
N SER A 169 10.18 -14.22 18.22
CA SER A 169 10.29 -15.50 17.51
C SER A 169 9.30 -16.57 17.97
N GLU A 170 8.43 -16.30 18.94
CA GLU A 170 7.53 -17.30 19.55
C GLU A 170 6.06 -16.84 19.60
N SER A 171 5.52 -16.24 18.53
CA SER A 171 4.05 -16.19 18.42
C SER A 171 3.53 -17.63 18.25
N ASN A 172 3.10 -18.23 19.36
CA ASN A 172 2.56 -19.58 19.45
C ASN A 172 1.11 -19.69 18.96
N ARG A 173 0.59 -18.67 18.27
CA ARG A 173 -0.78 -18.65 17.74
C ARG A 173 -0.76 -18.71 16.22
N PRO A 174 -0.63 -19.92 15.63
CA PRO A 174 -0.67 -20.04 14.18
C PRO A 174 -1.97 -19.47 13.62
N VAL A 175 -1.85 -18.79 12.49
CA VAL A 175 -2.97 -18.26 11.74
C VAL A 175 -3.61 -19.41 10.94
N ARG A 176 -4.93 -19.57 11.04
CA ARG A 176 -5.70 -20.60 10.30
C ARG A 176 -6.61 -19.97 9.28
N LEU A 177 -6.89 -20.71 8.21
CA LEU A 177 -7.97 -20.38 7.29
C LEU A 177 -9.30 -20.87 7.83
N ARG A 178 -10.28 -19.98 7.86
CA ARG A 178 -11.64 -20.19 8.34
C ARG A 178 -12.63 -19.65 7.31
N MET A 179 -13.89 -20.04 7.44
CA MET A 179 -14.99 -19.56 6.61
C MET A 179 -16.21 -19.24 7.48
N VAL A 180 -16.89 -18.15 7.16
CA VAL A 180 -18.19 -17.76 7.75
C VAL A 180 -19.27 -17.77 6.67
N ASP A 181 -20.40 -18.40 6.97
CA ASP A 181 -21.63 -18.30 6.17
C ASP A 181 -22.38 -17.02 6.55
N ILE A 182 -22.69 -16.18 5.57
CA ILE A 182 -23.24 -14.84 5.80
C ILE A 182 -24.69 -14.89 6.29
N ALA A 183 -25.46 -15.89 5.88
CA ALA A 183 -26.87 -15.99 6.25
C ALA A 183 -27.06 -16.49 7.68
N SER A 184 -26.25 -17.46 8.11
CA SER A 184 -26.36 -18.11 9.42
C SER A 184 -25.37 -17.57 10.47
N GLY A 185 -24.31 -16.88 10.04
CA GLY A 185 -23.21 -16.47 10.90
C GLY A 185 -22.34 -17.63 11.39
N LYS A 186 -22.56 -18.85 10.86
CA LYS A 186 -21.81 -20.03 11.30
C LYS A 186 -20.40 -20.01 10.73
N THR A 187 -19.42 -20.18 11.62
CA THR A 187 -18.00 -20.27 11.27
C THR A 187 -17.48 -21.70 11.30
N ALA A 188 -16.56 -22.05 10.41
CA ALA A 188 -15.82 -23.31 10.41
C ALA A 188 -14.35 -23.11 9.99
N SER A 189 -13.43 -23.90 10.54
CA SER A 189 -12.04 -23.93 10.08
C SER A 189 -11.89 -24.79 8.84
N LEU A 190 -11.12 -24.31 7.85
CA LEU A 190 -10.75 -25.07 6.66
C LEU A 190 -9.40 -25.77 6.83
N THR A 191 -8.52 -25.24 7.67
CA THR A 191 -7.24 -25.86 8.03
C THR A 191 -7.23 -26.29 9.50
N ASP A 192 -6.61 -27.43 9.79
CA ASP A 192 -6.43 -27.93 11.15
C ASP A 192 -5.18 -27.34 11.84
N SER A 193 -4.84 -27.87 13.03
CA SER A 193 -3.72 -27.39 13.85
C SER A 193 -2.34 -27.58 13.21
N THR A 194 -2.22 -28.44 12.19
CA THR A 194 -0.95 -28.72 11.51
C THR A 194 -0.48 -27.51 10.69
N TRP A 195 -1.40 -26.70 10.16
CA TRP A 195 -1.08 -25.71 9.13
C TRP A 195 -1.14 -24.27 9.62
N ARG A 196 -0.08 -23.49 9.40
CA ARG A 196 -0.12 -22.03 9.43
C ARG A 196 -0.40 -21.51 8.02
N VAL A 197 -1.36 -20.60 7.89
CA VAL A 197 -1.72 -19.96 6.62
C VAL A 197 -1.24 -18.51 6.63
N SER A 198 -0.49 -18.13 5.60
CA SER A 198 0.08 -16.78 5.46
C SER A 198 -0.69 -15.91 4.47
N ALA A 199 -1.24 -16.51 3.42
CA ALA A 199 -2.07 -15.83 2.43
C ALA A 199 -3.03 -16.83 1.77
N PHE A 200 -4.12 -16.34 1.19
CA PHE A 200 -5.02 -17.16 0.40
C PHE A 200 -5.73 -16.31 -0.66
N THR A 201 -6.34 -16.98 -1.64
CA THR A 201 -7.23 -16.34 -2.61
C THR A 201 -8.25 -17.34 -3.14
N TRP A 202 -9.47 -16.90 -3.42
CA TRP A 202 -10.49 -17.74 -4.06
C TRP A 202 -10.15 -18.07 -5.51
N ARG A 203 -10.49 -19.30 -5.92
CA ARG A 203 -10.64 -19.59 -7.35
C ARG A 203 -12.00 -19.08 -7.84
N PRO A 204 -12.13 -18.61 -9.09
CA PRO A 204 -13.38 -18.05 -9.61
C PRO A 204 -14.57 -19.01 -9.59
N ASP A 205 -14.32 -20.32 -9.58
CA ASP A 205 -15.36 -21.35 -9.46
C ASP A 205 -16.09 -21.33 -8.10
N GLY A 206 -15.46 -20.78 -7.06
CA GLY A 206 -15.98 -20.76 -5.70
C GLY A 206 -16.03 -22.12 -5.00
N ASN A 207 -15.39 -23.15 -5.55
CA ASN A 207 -15.32 -24.49 -4.98
C ASN A 207 -13.99 -24.78 -4.29
N SER A 208 -13.00 -23.91 -4.47
CA SER A 208 -11.67 -24.07 -3.88
C SER A 208 -10.93 -22.75 -3.73
N LEU A 209 -9.92 -22.76 -2.88
CA LEU A 209 -9.01 -21.64 -2.64
C LEU A 209 -7.58 -22.08 -2.93
N ILE A 210 -6.73 -21.13 -3.31
CA ILE A 210 -5.29 -21.30 -3.30
C ILE A 210 -4.75 -20.67 -2.01
N VAL A 211 -3.91 -21.39 -1.29
CA VAL A 211 -3.35 -20.97 -0.01
C VAL A 211 -1.83 -21.04 -0.02
N SER A 212 -1.18 -20.03 0.56
CA SER A 212 0.22 -20.07 0.97
C SER A 212 0.26 -20.50 2.43
N ALA A 213 0.81 -21.69 2.69
CA ALA A 213 0.76 -22.32 4.00
C ALA A 213 2.00 -23.17 4.30
N THR A 214 2.26 -23.41 5.58
CA THR A 214 3.33 -24.30 6.05
C THR A 214 2.84 -25.22 7.17
N ASP A 215 3.33 -26.45 7.16
CA ASP A 215 3.23 -27.45 8.23
C ASP A 215 4.43 -27.38 9.20
N ASN A 216 5.39 -26.49 8.93
CA ASN A 216 6.48 -26.15 9.85
C ASN A 216 6.18 -24.81 10.53
N LEU A 217 5.77 -24.88 11.80
CA LEU A 217 5.35 -23.71 12.56
C LEU A 217 6.50 -22.84 13.06
N SER A 218 7.76 -23.20 12.79
CA SER A 218 8.91 -22.34 13.09
C SER A 218 8.76 -20.98 12.40
N LEU A 219 8.99 -19.91 13.16
CA LEU A 219 8.96 -18.53 12.65
C LEU A 219 10.27 -18.12 11.97
N GLU A 220 11.35 -18.88 12.17
CA GLU A 220 12.68 -18.58 11.61
C GLU A 220 12.87 -19.09 10.19
N LEU A 221 11.97 -19.96 9.70
CA LEU A 221 12.11 -20.65 8.42
C LEU A 221 11.00 -20.24 7.44
N LEU A 222 11.41 -19.79 6.27
CA LEU A 222 10.52 -19.50 5.13
C LEU A 222 10.20 -20.82 4.42
N THR A 223 9.13 -21.47 4.85
CA THR A 223 8.77 -22.85 4.42
C THR A 223 7.41 -22.94 3.74
N ASP A 224 6.79 -21.80 3.48
CA ASP A 224 5.48 -21.72 2.85
C ASP A 224 5.50 -22.34 1.45
N ARG A 225 4.46 -23.10 1.16
CA ARG A 225 4.18 -23.70 -0.14
C ARG A 225 2.80 -23.26 -0.60
N LEU A 226 2.54 -23.38 -1.89
CA LEU A 226 1.22 -23.12 -2.45
C LEU A 226 0.42 -24.42 -2.51
N PHE A 227 -0.83 -24.38 -2.06
CA PHE A 227 -1.76 -25.51 -2.11
C PHE A 227 -3.10 -25.07 -2.69
N ILE A 228 -3.82 -26.02 -3.26
CA ILE A 228 -5.26 -25.89 -3.53
C ILE A 228 -6.00 -26.61 -2.42
N ILE A 229 -6.97 -25.94 -1.80
CA ILE A 229 -7.86 -26.50 -0.77
C ILE A 229 -9.32 -26.38 -1.21
N SER A 230 -10.12 -27.43 -0.98
CA SER A 230 -11.57 -27.37 -1.22
C SER A 230 -12.25 -26.38 -0.26
N ASP A 231 -13.38 -25.80 -0.68
CA ASP A 231 -14.19 -24.87 0.12
C ASP A 231 -14.72 -25.47 1.43
N ASP A 232 -14.75 -26.81 1.53
CA ASP A 232 -15.08 -27.54 2.76
C ASP A 232 -13.86 -27.97 3.60
N GLY A 233 -12.64 -27.65 3.17
CA GLY A 233 -11.38 -27.93 3.86
C GLY A 233 -10.94 -29.40 3.83
N LYS A 234 -11.70 -30.31 3.19
CA LYS A 234 -11.41 -31.76 3.27
C LYS A 234 -10.30 -32.23 2.36
N ASN A 235 -10.04 -31.51 1.27
CA ASN A 235 -9.04 -31.89 0.29
C ASN A 235 -8.05 -30.75 0.11
N MET A 236 -6.80 -30.97 0.50
CA MET A 236 -5.70 -30.04 0.30
C MET A 236 -4.57 -30.76 -0.45
N SER A 237 -4.13 -30.19 -1.56
CA SER A 237 -3.05 -30.74 -2.39
C SER A 237 -2.06 -29.66 -2.78
N GLU A 238 -0.78 -30.00 -2.77
CA GLU A 238 0.28 -29.08 -3.14
C GLU A 238 0.18 -28.68 -4.62
N LEU A 239 0.28 -27.38 -4.88
CA LEU A 239 0.28 -26.77 -6.21
C LEU A 239 1.69 -26.45 -6.66
N ALA A 240 2.47 -25.75 -5.83
CA ALA A 240 3.81 -25.29 -6.17
C ALA A 240 4.66 -24.98 -4.93
N ARG A 241 5.97 -24.91 -5.12
CA ARG A 241 6.96 -24.52 -4.10
C ARG A 241 7.78 -23.33 -4.60
N PRO A 242 7.37 -22.09 -4.31
CA PRO A 242 8.18 -20.92 -4.59
C PRO A 242 9.52 -20.97 -3.85
N ASP A 243 10.60 -20.45 -4.44
CA ASP A 243 11.95 -20.45 -3.84
C ASP A 243 12.10 -19.50 -2.64
N GLY A 244 11.10 -18.64 -2.41
CA GLY A 244 11.07 -17.68 -1.31
C GLY A 244 9.66 -17.20 -1.03
N PRO A 245 9.51 -16.18 -0.17
CA PRO A 245 8.21 -15.62 0.18
C PRO A 245 7.42 -15.17 -1.04
N VAL A 246 6.10 -15.26 -0.92
CA VAL A 246 5.15 -14.77 -1.92
C VAL A 246 4.15 -13.85 -1.25
N SER A 247 3.63 -12.90 -2.01
CA SER A 247 2.59 -11.98 -1.56
C SER A 247 1.60 -11.69 -2.68
N LYS A 248 0.45 -11.10 -2.30
CA LYS A 248 -0.63 -10.69 -3.19
C LYS A 248 -1.02 -11.81 -4.16
N LEU A 249 -1.51 -12.93 -3.64
CA LEU A 249 -2.04 -14.02 -4.49
C LEU A 249 -3.33 -13.55 -5.16
N SER A 250 -3.50 -13.82 -6.45
CA SER A 250 -4.77 -13.56 -7.13
C SER A 250 -4.95 -14.45 -8.36
N VAL A 251 -6.13 -15.04 -8.52
CA VAL A 251 -6.47 -15.90 -9.65
C VAL A 251 -7.13 -15.08 -10.76
N SER A 252 -6.65 -15.26 -11.99
CA SER A 252 -7.32 -14.74 -13.20
C SER A 252 -8.81 -15.10 -13.24
N SER A 253 -9.63 -14.21 -13.80
CA SER A 253 -11.08 -14.38 -13.87
C SER A 253 -11.53 -15.65 -14.62
N ASP A 254 -10.71 -16.13 -15.57
CA ASP A 254 -10.94 -17.38 -16.29
C ASP A 254 -10.44 -18.64 -15.55
N GLY A 255 -9.80 -18.47 -14.40
CA GLY A 255 -9.31 -19.55 -13.55
C GLY A 255 -8.08 -20.29 -14.08
N ARG A 256 -7.40 -19.78 -15.11
CA ARG A 256 -6.25 -20.48 -15.74
C ARG A 256 -4.91 -20.19 -15.07
N PHE A 257 -4.77 -19.01 -14.49
CA PHE A 257 -3.51 -18.54 -13.91
C PHE A 257 -3.69 -18.02 -12.49
N LEU A 258 -2.71 -18.35 -11.65
CA LEU A 258 -2.43 -17.67 -10.39
C LEU A 258 -1.30 -16.64 -10.63
N ALA A 259 -1.57 -15.39 -10.30
CA ALA A 259 -0.56 -14.34 -10.23
C ALA A 259 -0.11 -14.14 -8.77
N TYR A 260 1.15 -13.76 -8.58
CA TYR A 260 1.70 -13.36 -7.29
C TYR A 260 3.00 -12.58 -7.43
N ILE A 261 3.34 -11.79 -6.41
CA ILE A 261 4.66 -11.18 -6.27
C ILE A 261 5.53 -12.16 -5.48
N GLY A 262 6.66 -12.56 -6.05
CA GLY A 262 7.57 -13.54 -5.45
C GLY A 262 9.00 -13.03 -5.39
N SER A 263 9.80 -13.61 -4.49
CA SER A 263 11.25 -13.38 -4.49
C SER A 263 11.88 -13.92 -5.77
N SER A 264 12.76 -13.16 -6.41
CA SER A 264 13.71 -13.74 -7.37
C SER A 264 15.01 -14.14 -6.71
N ASP A 265 15.63 -15.18 -7.27
CA ASP A 265 17.01 -15.60 -6.97
C ASP A 265 17.28 -15.90 -5.49
N GLY A 266 16.25 -16.35 -4.75
CA GLY A 266 16.35 -16.71 -3.34
C GLY A 266 16.47 -15.52 -2.36
N GLY A 267 16.22 -14.28 -2.83
CA GLY A 267 16.22 -13.10 -1.98
C GLY A 267 15.10 -13.11 -0.93
N PRO A 268 15.26 -12.41 0.21
CA PRO A 268 14.26 -12.43 1.28
C PRO A 268 13.00 -11.60 0.99
N ILE A 269 13.01 -10.78 -0.07
CA ILE A 269 11.96 -9.79 -0.35
C ILE A 269 11.31 -10.08 -1.71
N PRO A 270 9.98 -10.21 -1.80
CA PRO A 270 9.28 -10.39 -3.07
C PRO A 270 9.34 -9.14 -3.97
N HIS A 271 9.66 -9.32 -5.25
CA HIS A 271 9.73 -8.21 -6.22
C HIS A 271 9.44 -8.62 -7.68
N GLY A 272 9.54 -9.91 -8.00
CA GLY A 272 9.23 -10.43 -9.33
C GLY A 272 7.74 -10.70 -9.48
N MET A 273 7.17 -10.37 -10.64
CA MET A 273 5.79 -10.74 -10.96
C MET A 273 5.76 -12.13 -11.58
N TYR A 274 5.11 -13.07 -10.92
CA TYR A 274 5.01 -14.46 -11.33
C TYR A 274 3.62 -14.84 -11.78
N LEU A 275 3.57 -15.74 -12.75
CA LEU A 275 2.37 -16.29 -13.33
C LEU A 275 2.48 -17.81 -13.36
N GLN A 276 1.71 -18.47 -12.50
CA GLN A 276 1.64 -19.92 -12.36
C GLN A 276 0.40 -20.45 -13.10
N PRO A 277 0.58 -21.24 -14.18
CA PRO A 277 -0.53 -21.96 -14.81
C PRO A 277 -1.12 -22.99 -13.84
N LEU A 278 -2.46 -23.07 -13.78
CA LEU A 278 -3.20 -23.99 -12.92
C LEU A 278 -3.54 -25.32 -13.62
N ASP A 279 -3.24 -25.45 -14.90
CA ASP A 279 -3.46 -26.64 -15.74
C ASP A 279 -2.19 -27.48 -15.98
N GLY A 280 -1.09 -27.20 -15.27
CA GLY A 280 0.14 -27.99 -15.32
C GLY A 280 1.24 -27.46 -16.25
N GLY A 281 1.20 -26.17 -16.61
CA GLY A 281 2.28 -25.49 -17.33
C GLY A 281 3.44 -24.98 -16.45
N GLU A 282 4.51 -24.52 -17.10
CA GLU A 282 5.68 -23.95 -16.41
C GLU A 282 5.41 -22.57 -15.81
N LEU A 283 5.96 -22.33 -14.62
CA LEU A 283 5.97 -21.03 -13.96
C LEU A 283 6.71 -19.99 -14.81
N ARG A 284 6.12 -18.79 -14.94
CA ARG A 284 6.73 -17.68 -15.70
C ARG A 284 6.91 -16.46 -14.83
N ARG A 285 8.09 -15.84 -14.86
CA ARG A 285 8.34 -14.48 -14.34
C ARG A 285 8.10 -13.47 -15.46
N LEU A 286 7.03 -12.69 -15.38
CA LEU A 286 6.61 -11.77 -16.46
C LEU A 286 7.53 -10.54 -16.58
N THR A 287 8.06 -10.04 -15.47
CA THR A 287 8.85 -8.79 -15.48
C THR A 287 10.35 -8.98 -15.78
N GLY A 288 10.87 -10.20 -15.62
CA GLY A 288 12.30 -10.50 -15.78
C GLY A 288 12.84 -10.35 -17.21
N GLN A 289 11.98 -10.22 -18.23
CA GLN A 289 12.40 -10.14 -19.64
C GLN A 289 12.36 -8.72 -20.22
N THR A 290 11.65 -7.78 -19.60
CA THR A 290 11.29 -6.49 -20.22
C THR A 290 11.33 -5.29 -19.28
N ALA A 291 11.28 -5.51 -17.95
CA ALA A 291 11.39 -4.47 -16.94
C ALA A 291 11.96 -5.05 -15.64
N ASP A 292 13.28 -4.95 -15.47
CA ASP A 292 13.96 -5.32 -14.22
C ASP A 292 13.68 -4.27 -13.13
N ARG A 293 12.43 -4.22 -12.68
CA ARG A 293 11.93 -3.29 -11.65
C ARG A 293 11.08 -4.04 -10.65
N MET A 294 11.19 -3.63 -9.39
CA MET A 294 10.37 -4.16 -8.30
C MET A 294 8.91 -3.81 -8.53
N ILE A 295 8.07 -4.84 -8.59
CA ILE A 295 6.62 -4.69 -8.55
C ILE A 295 6.19 -4.64 -7.08
N THR A 296 5.52 -3.57 -6.70
CA THR A 296 4.99 -3.38 -5.34
C THR A 296 3.52 -3.72 -5.27
N ASP A 297 2.79 -3.57 -6.37
CA ASP A 297 1.36 -3.83 -6.41
C ASP A 297 0.87 -4.22 -7.81
N TYR A 298 -0.24 -4.95 -7.90
CA TYR A 298 -0.88 -5.27 -9.19
C TYR A 298 -2.38 -5.56 -9.07
N THR A 299 -3.12 -5.49 -10.17
CA THR A 299 -4.51 -5.98 -10.27
C THR A 299 -4.77 -6.58 -11.67
N TRP A 300 -5.67 -7.54 -11.77
CA TRP A 300 -6.04 -8.13 -13.05
C TRP A 300 -6.79 -7.11 -13.91
N ALA A 301 -6.47 -7.08 -15.20
CA ALA A 301 -7.19 -6.30 -16.19
C ALA A 301 -8.30 -7.15 -16.84
N ASP A 302 -9.34 -6.48 -17.35
CA ASP A 302 -10.48 -7.14 -18.02
C ASP A 302 -10.06 -7.96 -19.27
N ASP A 303 -8.92 -7.63 -19.88
CA ASP A 303 -8.36 -8.32 -21.04
C ASP A 303 -7.54 -9.58 -20.68
N GLY A 304 -7.44 -9.91 -19.38
CA GLY A 304 -6.64 -11.01 -18.87
C GLY A 304 -5.16 -10.69 -18.70
N GLY A 305 -4.73 -9.44 -18.93
CA GLY A 305 -3.43 -8.92 -18.53
C GLY A 305 -3.43 -8.45 -17.07
N LEU A 306 -2.35 -7.76 -16.68
CA LEU A 306 -2.14 -7.26 -15.32
C LEU A 306 -1.78 -5.78 -15.36
N TRP A 307 -2.48 -4.97 -14.59
CA TRP A 307 -1.98 -3.65 -14.22
C TRP A 307 -0.98 -3.80 -13.08
N THR A 308 0.20 -3.18 -13.19
CA THR A 308 1.26 -3.25 -12.17
C THR A 308 1.72 -1.87 -11.75
N LEU A 309 2.11 -1.72 -10.49
CA LEU A 309 2.83 -0.60 -9.94
C LEU A 309 4.29 -1.02 -9.75
N ALA A 310 5.19 -0.28 -10.39
CA ALA A 310 6.61 -0.58 -10.42
C ALA A 310 7.44 0.61 -9.93
N VAL A 311 8.47 0.30 -9.15
CA VAL A 311 9.43 1.29 -8.63
C VAL A 311 10.39 1.73 -9.74
N ASN A 312 10.73 3.03 -9.79
CA ASN A 312 11.75 3.57 -10.69
C ASN A 312 12.53 4.73 -10.06
N GLY A 313 13.66 4.43 -9.41
CA GLY A 313 14.47 5.46 -8.76
C GLY A 313 13.70 6.10 -7.62
N PHE A 314 13.58 7.43 -7.60
CA PHE A 314 12.65 8.15 -6.70
C PHE A 314 11.17 8.03 -7.10
N GLY A 315 10.86 7.73 -8.37
CA GLY A 315 9.50 7.68 -8.88
C GLY A 315 8.86 6.30 -8.86
N ASP A 316 7.64 6.25 -9.36
CA ASP A 316 6.85 5.05 -9.61
C ASP A 316 6.17 5.15 -10.97
N TYR A 317 5.79 4.03 -11.56
CA TYR A 317 4.97 4.02 -12.76
C TYR A 317 3.99 2.87 -12.75
N LEU A 318 2.82 3.13 -13.37
CA LEU A 318 1.89 2.06 -13.71
C LEU A 318 2.23 1.50 -15.09
N ALA A 319 2.11 0.19 -15.24
CA ALA A 319 2.20 -0.48 -16.52
C ALA A 319 1.08 -1.50 -16.69
N HIS A 320 0.67 -1.74 -17.93
CA HIS A 320 -0.09 -2.92 -18.28
C HIS A 320 0.90 -3.99 -18.78
N VAL A 321 0.80 -5.20 -18.23
CA VAL A 321 1.64 -6.34 -18.55
C VAL A 321 0.73 -7.42 -19.13
N ALA A 322 0.89 -7.70 -20.41
CA ALA A 322 0.17 -8.78 -21.06
C ALA A 322 0.68 -10.15 -20.59
N ILE A 323 -0.13 -11.19 -20.77
CA ILE A 323 0.20 -12.56 -20.35
C ILE A 323 1.44 -13.13 -21.06
N ASP A 324 1.81 -12.56 -22.21
CA ASP A 324 3.03 -12.93 -22.94
C ASP A 324 4.30 -12.25 -22.39
N GLY A 325 4.16 -11.29 -21.45
CA GLY A 325 5.25 -10.52 -20.87
C GLY A 325 5.49 -9.15 -21.53
N THR A 326 4.68 -8.77 -22.51
CA THR A 326 4.73 -7.44 -23.14
C THR A 326 4.33 -6.37 -22.13
N VAL A 327 5.20 -5.39 -21.90
CA VAL A 327 4.97 -4.30 -20.94
C VAL A 327 4.64 -3.02 -21.69
N ARG A 328 3.51 -2.40 -21.33
CA ARG A 328 3.09 -1.07 -21.79
C ARG A 328 2.98 -0.12 -20.60
N GLN A 329 4.02 0.68 -20.41
CA GLN A 329 4.01 1.75 -19.41
C GLN A 329 2.92 2.78 -19.72
N GLN A 330 2.29 3.28 -18.67
CA GLN A 330 1.32 4.35 -18.77
C GLN A 330 2.00 5.72 -18.73
N PRO A 331 1.37 6.75 -19.32
CA PRO A 331 1.81 8.12 -19.12
C PRO A 331 1.95 8.43 -17.63
N SER A 332 3.01 9.16 -17.27
CA SER A 332 3.24 9.58 -15.90
C SER A 332 2.06 10.38 -15.37
N PHE A 333 1.74 10.15 -14.10
CA PHE A 333 0.79 10.97 -13.37
C PHE A 333 1.53 12.24 -12.95
N PRO A 334 1.05 13.45 -13.29
CA PRO A 334 1.83 14.67 -13.14
C PRO A 334 2.39 14.88 -11.72
N GLY A 335 3.71 14.70 -11.57
CA GLY A 335 4.45 14.98 -10.34
C GLY A 335 4.24 14.01 -9.18
N GLN A 336 3.42 12.96 -9.32
CA GLN A 336 3.04 12.09 -8.20
C GLN A 336 3.85 10.78 -8.16
N SER A 337 4.37 10.43 -6.98
CA SER A 337 4.64 9.05 -6.56
C SER A 337 3.31 8.38 -6.19
N ILE A 338 3.19 7.09 -6.50
CA ILE A 338 1.95 6.32 -6.29
C ILE A 338 2.21 5.25 -5.26
N THR A 339 1.40 5.19 -4.21
CA THR A 339 1.54 4.19 -3.15
C THR A 339 0.54 3.04 -3.26
N ALA A 340 -0.64 3.28 -3.83
CA ALA A 340 -1.61 2.25 -4.15
C ALA A 340 -2.48 2.69 -5.33
N PHE A 341 -3.07 1.72 -6.03
CA PHE A 341 -3.98 1.98 -7.13
C PHE A 341 -4.99 0.85 -7.27
N ASP A 342 -6.08 1.14 -7.97
CA ASP A 342 -7.05 0.15 -8.42
C ASP A 342 -7.74 0.65 -9.68
N VAL A 343 -8.32 -0.28 -10.44
CA VAL A 343 -8.90 -0.01 -11.76
C VAL A 343 -10.36 -0.48 -11.82
N ALA A 344 -11.19 0.31 -12.49
CA ALA A 344 -12.55 -0.07 -12.83
C ALA A 344 -12.86 0.36 -14.26
N GLY A 345 -12.88 -0.60 -15.19
CA GLY A 345 -12.96 -0.33 -16.62
C GLY A 345 -11.85 0.63 -17.07
N PRO A 346 -12.16 1.82 -17.65
CA PRO A 346 -11.15 2.78 -18.09
C PRO A 346 -10.62 3.68 -16.97
N ALA A 347 -11.21 3.65 -15.78
CA ALA A 347 -10.83 4.53 -14.67
C ALA A 347 -9.72 3.89 -13.83
N THR A 348 -8.71 4.68 -13.49
CA THR A 348 -7.67 4.33 -12.50
C THR A 348 -7.80 5.27 -11.32
N ALA A 349 -8.08 4.72 -10.14
CA ALA A 349 -7.94 5.44 -8.89
C ALA A 349 -6.56 5.17 -8.30
N PHE A 350 -5.93 6.17 -7.70
CA PHE A 350 -4.63 6.01 -7.08
C PHE A 350 -4.43 7.00 -5.94
N ILE A 351 -3.61 6.60 -4.97
CA ILE A 351 -3.10 7.49 -3.92
C ILE A 351 -1.81 8.09 -4.44
N GLY A 352 -1.79 9.42 -4.58
CA GLY A 352 -0.68 10.19 -5.11
C GLY A 352 -0.11 11.14 -4.07
N GLN A 353 1.22 11.25 -4.02
CA GLN A 353 1.95 12.26 -3.24
C GLN A 353 3.21 12.73 -3.97
N ASN A 354 3.90 13.74 -3.45
CA ASN A 354 5.27 14.05 -3.88
C ASN A 354 6.15 14.52 -2.71
N SER A 355 7.35 15.00 -3.00
CA SER A 355 8.34 15.53 -2.05
C SER A 355 7.85 16.71 -1.18
N VAL A 356 6.81 17.42 -1.62
CA VAL A 356 6.27 18.63 -0.99
C VAL A 356 4.76 18.62 -0.76
N ASP A 357 4.02 17.77 -1.47
CA ASP A 357 2.58 17.60 -1.35
C ASP A 357 2.26 16.24 -0.70
N PRO A 358 1.46 16.21 0.38
CA PRO A 358 1.08 14.97 1.06
C PRO A 358 0.11 14.14 0.21
N GLN A 359 -0.15 12.91 0.66
CA GLN A 359 -1.06 12.00 -0.02
C GLN A 359 -2.47 12.58 -0.18
N GLU A 360 -3.00 12.41 -1.39
CA GLU A 360 -4.40 12.63 -1.72
C GLU A 360 -4.88 11.51 -2.66
N LEU A 361 -6.19 11.32 -2.74
CA LEU A 361 -6.87 10.47 -3.70
C LEU A 361 -7.01 11.16 -5.04
N TRP A 362 -6.62 10.46 -6.10
CA TRP A 362 -6.73 10.92 -7.48
C TRP A 362 -7.47 9.89 -8.33
N ILE A 363 -8.15 10.38 -9.38
CA ILE A 363 -8.74 9.53 -10.41
C ILE A 363 -8.27 10.01 -11.78
N ARG A 364 -7.86 9.07 -12.62
CA ARG A 364 -7.64 9.26 -14.05
C ARG A 364 -8.65 8.46 -14.86
N ASP A 365 -9.35 9.14 -15.74
CA ASP A 365 -10.28 8.54 -16.70
C ASP A 365 -10.18 9.25 -18.07
N ALA A 366 -11.19 9.07 -18.94
CA ALA A 366 -11.22 9.69 -20.27
C ALA A 366 -11.26 11.24 -20.23
N ALA A 367 -11.71 11.86 -19.14
CA ALA A 367 -11.70 13.31 -18.97
C ALA A 367 -10.34 13.85 -18.52
N GLY A 368 -9.43 12.97 -18.08
CA GLY A 368 -8.10 13.31 -17.59
C GLY A 368 -7.89 12.91 -16.13
N THR A 369 -6.82 13.45 -15.54
CA THR A 369 -6.44 13.21 -14.14
C THR A 369 -6.95 14.35 -13.26
N ARG A 370 -7.63 14.04 -12.15
CA ARG A 370 -8.10 15.02 -11.16
C ARG A 370 -7.90 14.52 -9.73
N GLN A 371 -7.65 15.45 -8.82
CA GLN A 371 -7.64 15.22 -7.38
C GLN A 371 -9.07 15.16 -6.87
N ILE A 372 -9.40 14.14 -6.10
CA ILE A 372 -10.74 13.89 -5.55
C ILE A 372 -10.83 14.38 -4.11
N SER A 373 -9.86 14.00 -3.27
CA SER A 373 -9.82 14.43 -1.87
C SER A 373 -9.08 15.76 -1.72
N LYS A 374 -9.32 16.45 -0.61
CA LYS A 374 -8.71 17.73 -0.25
C LYS A 374 -8.43 17.77 1.26
N LEU A 375 -8.05 16.63 1.83
CA LEU A 375 -7.96 16.45 3.27
C LEU A 375 -6.70 17.10 3.85
N ASN A 376 -5.71 17.39 3.01
CA ASN A 376 -4.43 17.98 3.38
C ASN A 376 -4.20 19.36 2.74
N ASN A 377 -5.24 20.06 2.29
CA ASN A 377 -5.11 21.37 1.62
C ASN A 377 -4.43 22.45 2.47
N ASP A 378 -4.48 22.33 3.80
CA ASP A 378 -3.90 23.29 4.74
C ASP A 378 -2.45 22.91 5.15
N PHE A 379 -1.84 21.94 4.48
CA PHE A 379 -0.49 21.47 4.78
C PHE A 379 0.57 22.57 4.53
N PRO A 380 1.61 22.71 5.39
CA PRO A 380 2.61 23.76 5.24
C PRO A 380 3.42 23.62 3.94
N ALA A 381 3.84 24.76 3.39
CA ALA A 381 4.76 24.77 2.26
C ALA A 381 6.13 24.18 2.65
N LEU A 382 6.67 23.33 1.79
CA LEU A 382 7.90 22.58 1.99
C LEU A 382 9.00 22.95 0.99
N VAL A 383 10.23 22.48 1.24
CA VAL A 383 11.36 22.63 0.33
C VAL A 383 11.30 21.53 -0.72
N GLU A 384 11.23 21.92 -1.99
CA GLU A 384 11.39 20.99 -3.11
C GLU A 384 12.86 20.53 -3.17
N PRO A 385 13.14 19.21 -3.05
CA PRO A 385 14.49 18.71 -3.20
C PRO A 385 14.96 18.78 -4.66
N MET A 386 16.25 19.05 -4.84
CA MET A 386 16.90 18.85 -6.13
C MET A 386 17.29 17.37 -6.26
N LEU A 387 16.75 16.69 -7.27
CA LEU A 387 17.23 15.36 -7.64
C LEU A 387 18.58 15.46 -8.35
N ILE A 388 19.58 14.80 -7.80
CA ILE A 388 20.94 14.73 -8.35
C ILE A 388 21.33 13.27 -8.64
N ARG A 389 22.33 13.10 -9.49
CA ARG A 389 22.90 11.80 -9.84
C ARG A 389 24.41 11.78 -9.67
N PHE A 390 24.94 10.63 -9.29
CA PHE A 390 26.37 10.37 -9.21
C PHE A 390 26.70 8.98 -9.73
N SER A 391 27.82 8.86 -10.44
CA SER A 391 28.33 7.58 -10.93
C SER A 391 29.07 6.83 -9.81
N ALA A 392 28.72 5.57 -9.60
CA ALA A 392 29.49 4.62 -8.81
C ALA A 392 30.78 4.21 -9.55
N GLU A 393 31.69 3.53 -8.85
CA GLU A 393 32.97 3.07 -9.42
C GLU A 393 32.81 2.13 -10.62
N ASP A 394 31.70 1.39 -10.67
CA ASP A 394 31.33 0.48 -11.76
C ASP A 394 30.54 1.16 -12.89
N GLY A 395 30.30 2.48 -12.79
CA GLY A 395 29.54 3.27 -13.75
C GLY A 395 28.02 3.22 -13.55
N PHE A 396 27.51 2.59 -12.49
CA PHE A 396 26.10 2.64 -12.15
C PHE A 396 25.70 4.05 -11.67
N GLU A 397 24.63 4.61 -12.22
CA GLU A 397 24.13 5.93 -11.82
C GLU A 397 23.21 5.80 -10.60
N ILE A 398 23.58 6.48 -9.52
CA ILE A 398 22.83 6.50 -8.27
C ILE A 398 22.09 7.84 -8.16
N GLU A 399 20.82 7.79 -7.77
CA GLU A 399 19.99 8.97 -7.53
C GLU A 399 20.06 9.42 -6.06
N ALA A 400 20.03 10.73 -5.82
CA ALA A 400 19.84 11.29 -4.49
C ALA A 400 18.94 12.53 -4.53
N ALA A 401 18.27 12.81 -3.42
CA ALA A 401 17.60 14.07 -3.17
C ALA A 401 18.50 14.99 -2.34
N LEU A 402 18.72 16.22 -2.80
CA LEU A 402 19.39 17.27 -2.06
C LEU A 402 18.37 18.34 -1.62
N PHE A 403 18.17 18.46 -0.32
CA PHE A 403 17.37 19.52 0.27
C PHE A 403 18.30 20.68 0.65
N GLU A 404 18.05 21.86 0.08
CA GLU A 404 18.81 23.07 0.39
C GLU A 404 18.25 23.75 1.66
N PRO A 405 19.11 24.30 2.54
CA PRO A 405 18.64 24.95 3.74
C PRO A 405 17.88 26.25 3.43
N VAL A 406 16.76 26.43 4.13
CA VAL A 406 15.87 27.59 3.96
C VAL A 406 16.55 28.86 4.47
N SER A 407 16.51 29.93 3.68
CA SER A 407 16.98 31.27 4.07
C SER A 407 18.49 31.40 4.37
N ILE A 408 19.32 30.43 3.97
CA ILE A 408 20.78 30.51 4.09
C ILE A 408 21.42 30.60 2.70
N VAL A 409 22.00 31.77 2.39
CA VAL A 409 22.85 31.91 1.20
C VAL A 409 24.04 30.96 1.33
N LYS A 410 24.25 30.13 0.30
CA LYS A 410 25.35 29.14 0.24
C LYS A 410 26.70 29.78 0.61
N PRO A 411 27.30 29.40 1.75
CA PRO A 411 28.61 29.91 2.13
C PRO A 411 29.69 29.46 1.13
N LYS A 412 30.78 30.23 1.02
CA LYS A 412 31.94 29.82 0.18
C LYS A 412 32.55 28.48 0.63
N THR A 413 32.43 28.15 1.91
CA THR A 413 32.88 26.89 2.51
C THR A 413 31.91 25.73 2.27
N GLY A 414 30.76 25.97 1.62
CA GLY A 414 29.66 25.02 1.53
C GLY A 414 28.69 25.09 2.73
N TRP A 415 27.56 24.41 2.61
CA TRP A 415 26.61 24.21 3.71
C TRP A 415 27.14 23.17 4.69
N LYS A 416 26.63 23.20 5.93
CA LYS A 416 26.71 22.04 6.82
C LYS A 416 25.71 21.01 6.31
N THR A 417 26.18 19.82 5.95
CA THR A 417 25.36 18.80 5.30
C THR A 417 25.15 17.60 6.21
N VAL A 418 23.91 17.14 6.31
CA VAL A 418 23.52 15.86 6.90
C VAL A 418 23.35 14.85 5.78
N LEU A 419 23.98 13.68 5.92
CA LEU A 419 23.74 12.53 5.06
C LEU A 419 22.66 11.65 5.68
N LEU A 420 21.52 11.50 5.00
CA LEU A 420 20.36 10.76 5.49
C LEU A 420 20.22 9.43 4.73
N ILE A 421 20.59 8.34 5.39
CA ILE A 421 20.65 6.98 4.81
C ILE A 421 19.38 6.23 5.22
N HIS A 422 18.66 5.65 4.26
CA HIS A 422 17.46 4.85 4.56
C HIS A 422 17.82 3.46 5.13
N GLY A 423 16.84 2.81 5.77
CA GLY A 423 16.99 1.43 6.30
C GLY A 423 16.73 0.34 5.25
N GLY A 424 17.01 -0.92 5.65
CA GLY A 424 16.90 -2.14 4.82
C GLY A 424 17.91 -2.16 3.66
N PRO A 425 18.27 -3.32 3.08
CA PRO A 425 19.12 -3.29 1.88
C PRO A 425 18.32 -2.97 0.60
N THR A 426 17.01 -3.21 0.57
CA THR A 426 16.15 -2.95 -0.59
C THR A 426 15.19 -1.77 -0.38
N GLY A 427 15.39 -1.00 0.70
CA GLY A 427 14.65 0.24 0.91
C GLY A 427 15.07 1.29 -0.10
N ARG A 428 14.31 2.38 -0.17
CA ARG A 428 14.68 3.56 -0.94
C ARG A 428 14.01 4.79 -0.35
N TRP A 429 14.56 5.95 -0.63
CA TRP A 429 13.81 7.19 -0.73
C TRP A 429 12.96 7.21 -2.00
N SER A 430 11.74 7.68 -1.85
CA SER A 430 10.79 7.96 -2.93
C SER A 430 10.56 9.46 -3.05
N ASN A 431 9.89 9.87 -4.13
CA ASN A 431 9.32 11.20 -4.29
C ASN A 431 8.11 11.34 -3.36
N SER A 432 8.38 11.45 -2.07
CA SER A 432 7.42 11.62 -0.99
C SER A 432 8.02 12.56 0.06
N ILE A 433 7.19 13.15 0.90
CA ILE A 433 7.66 14.03 1.97
C ILE A 433 8.64 13.26 2.88
N ASN A 434 9.84 13.81 3.05
CA ASN A 434 10.82 13.32 4.02
C ASN A 434 10.83 14.26 5.23
N ASP A 435 10.13 13.86 6.29
CA ASP A 435 9.89 14.73 7.44
C ASP A 435 11.18 15.26 8.08
N TRP A 436 12.17 14.37 8.26
CA TRP A 436 13.46 14.75 8.83
C TRP A 436 14.25 15.70 7.93
N ALA A 437 14.27 15.45 6.62
CA ALA A 437 14.96 16.33 5.68
C ALA A 437 14.35 17.73 5.66
N GLN A 438 13.01 17.83 5.70
CA GLN A 438 12.30 19.10 5.74
C GLN A 438 12.59 19.88 7.03
N VAL A 439 12.55 19.22 8.19
CA VAL A 439 12.90 19.86 9.48
C VAL A 439 14.34 20.34 9.47
N LEU A 440 15.29 19.51 9.06
CA LEU A 440 16.72 19.88 9.03
C LEU A 440 17.01 21.03 8.05
N ALA A 441 16.39 21.01 6.87
CA ALA A 441 16.48 22.09 5.89
C ALA A 441 15.93 23.41 6.44
N ALA A 442 14.79 23.37 7.13
CA ALA A 442 14.23 24.53 7.81
C ALA A 442 15.12 25.07 8.95
N HIS A 443 15.97 24.23 9.53
CA HIS A 443 16.91 24.57 10.59
C HIS A 443 18.35 24.82 10.10
N GLY A 444 18.54 25.03 8.79
CA GLY A 444 19.78 25.54 8.24
C GLY A 444 20.83 24.48 7.86
N PHE A 445 20.43 23.20 7.79
CA PHE A 445 21.27 22.13 7.26
C PHE A 445 20.92 21.84 5.80
N ALA A 446 21.92 21.57 4.98
CA ALA A 446 21.66 20.83 3.73
C ALA A 446 21.44 19.36 4.08
N VAL A 447 20.57 18.67 3.35
CA VAL A 447 20.33 17.23 3.57
C VAL A 447 20.51 16.49 2.25
N LEU A 448 21.43 15.54 2.22
CA LEU A 448 21.63 14.64 1.10
C LEU A 448 21.04 13.28 1.44
N ALA A 449 20.07 12.81 0.65
CA ALA A 449 19.37 11.55 0.82
C ALA A 449 19.60 10.65 -0.41
N PRO A 450 20.64 9.80 -0.42
CA PRO A 450 20.94 8.89 -1.52
C PRO A 450 20.13 7.60 -1.48
N ASN A 451 19.91 7.01 -2.66
CA ASN A 451 19.37 5.65 -2.87
C ASN A 451 20.45 4.62 -3.21
#